data_AF-A0A257ECG7-F1
#
_entry.id   AF-A0A257ECG7-F1
#
_cell.length_a   1.000
_cell.length_b   1.000
_cell.length_c   1.000
_cell.angle_alpha   90.00
_cell.angle_beta   90.00
_cell.angle_gamma   90.00
#
_symmetry.space_group_name_H-M   'P 1'
#
loop_
_entity.id
_entity.type
_entity.pdbx_description
1 polymer ?
#
loop_
_entity_poly.entity_id
_entity_poly.type
_entity_poly.pdbx_seq_one_letter_code
_entity_poly.pdbx_strand_id
1 'polypeptide(L)'
;MTPHLTTALLVWSLLMPTAVAQRMFDSSGRALGRVDAERFYNGSGQQLGRVDGERIYDASGRQLGRIDGTRVYSASGSQIGRIDGERLYSASGSLMGRIDGDRLYDASGRPIGRADGLRRTQMIVFFYFFM
;
A
#
# COMPACT_ATOMS: atom_id res chain seq x y z
N MET A 1 -42.68 52.07 0.27
CA MET A 1 -42.08 51.33 -0.87
C MET A 1 -40.72 50.82 -0.43
N THR A 2 -40.61 49.51 -0.21
CA THR A 2 -39.33 48.79 -0.07
C THR A 2 -38.68 48.62 -1.45
N PRO A 3 -37.35 48.52 -1.51
CA PRO A 3 -36.72 47.20 -1.79
C PRO A 3 -35.55 46.94 -0.81
N HIS A 4 -35.40 45.78 -0.16
CA HIS A 4 -35.08 44.42 -0.58
C HIS A 4 -33.61 44.18 -1.01
N LEU A 5 -32.92 43.33 -0.22
CA LEU A 5 -31.94 42.29 -0.59
C LEU A 5 -30.57 42.80 -1.10
N THR A 6 -29.40 42.38 -0.62
CA THR A 6 -28.93 41.01 -0.31
C THR A 6 -27.69 41.03 0.60
N THR A 7 -27.67 40.07 1.53
CA THR A 7 -26.53 39.55 2.29
C THR A 7 -25.45 38.92 1.40
N ALA A 8 -24.17 39.14 1.74
CA ALA A 8 -23.06 38.31 1.27
C ALA A 8 -22.25 37.82 2.47
N LEU A 9 -22.63 36.67 3.01
CA LEU A 9 -21.88 35.95 4.04
C LEU A 9 -20.89 35.02 3.31
N LEU A 10 -19.62 35.40 3.31
CA LEU A 10 -18.55 34.65 2.66
C LEU A 10 -18.14 33.48 3.59
N VAL A 11 -18.87 32.37 3.51
CA VAL A 11 -18.51 31.13 4.21
C VAL A 11 -17.40 30.45 3.41
N TRP A 12 -16.16 30.79 3.76
CA TRP A 12 -14.97 30.08 3.30
C TRP A 12 -14.89 28.76 4.06
N SER A 13 -15.69 27.78 3.62
CA SER A 13 -15.63 26.43 4.15
C SER A 13 -14.27 25.83 3.79
N LEU A 14 -13.46 25.59 4.82
CA LEU A 14 -12.26 24.76 4.78
C LEU A 14 -12.63 23.39 4.18
N LEU A 15 -12.45 23.23 2.87
CA LEU A 15 -12.25 21.93 2.23
C LEU A 15 -10.86 21.45 2.64
N MET A 16 -10.74 20.95 3.87
CA MET A 16 -9.63 20.05 4.19
C MET A 16 -9.92 18.75 3.44
N PRO A 17 -9.12 18.35 2.45
CA PRO A 17 -9.25 17.00 1.93
C PRO A 17 -9.02 16.06 3.11
N THR A 18 -10.03 15.28 3.46
CA THR A 18 -9.86 14.12 4.33
C THR A 18 -8.89 13.21 3.61
N ALA A 19 -7.59 13.33 3.89
CA ALA A 19 -6.58 12.42 3.39
C ALA A 19 -6.91 11.05 3.96
N VAL A 20 -7.64 10.25 3.18
CA VAL A 20 -7.98 8.87 3.52
C VAL A 20 -6.65 8.12 3.53
N ALA A 21 -6.02 8.00 4.70
CA ALA A 21 -4.77 7.25 4.81
C ALA A 21 -5.07 5.80 4.41
N GLN A 22 -4.37 5.31 3.39
CA GLN A 22 -4.51 3.95 2.91
C GLN A 22 -3.93 3.02 3.99
N ARG A 23 -4.70 2.06 4.51
CA ARG A 23 -4.28 1.22 5.67
C ARG A 23 -4.27 -0.26 5.37
N MET A 24 -3.36 -0.99 6.00
CA MET A 24 -3.38 -2.44 6.03
C MET A 24 -3.62 -2.92 7.47
N PHE A 25 -4.49 -3.91 7.62
CA PHE A 25 -4.87 -4.52 8.89
C PHE A 25 -4.60 -6.01 8.86
N ASP A 26 -4.31 -6.63 10.01
CA ASP A 26 -4.25 -8.08 10.14
C ASP A 26 -5.64 -8.71 10.29
N SER A 27 -5.69 -10.03 10.43
CA SER A 27 -6.95 -10.78 10.62
C SER A 27 -7.69 -10.46 11.91
N SER A 28 -7.03 -9.84 12.90
CA SER A 28 -7.64 -9.40 14.17
C SER A 28 -8.15 -7.96 14.11
N GLY A 29 -7.93 -7.25 12.99
CA GLY A 29 -8.29 -5.85 12.82
C GLY A 29 -7.23 -4.87 13.33
N ARG A 30 -6.06 -5.32 13.75
CA ARG A 30 -4.96 -4.44 14.15
C ARG A 30 -4.27 -3.86 12.92
N ALA A 31 -3.97 -2.56 12.95
CA ALA A 31 -3.24 -1.92 11.87
C ALA A 31 -1.81 -2.51 11.75
N LEU A 32 -1.51 -3.11 10.61
CA LEU A 32 -0.17 -3.55 10.20
C LEU A 32 0.66 -2.37 9.70
N GLY A 33 0.01 -1.45 8.99
CA GLY A 33 0.68 -0.30 8.42
C GLY A 33 -0.24 0.66 7.70
N ARG A 34 0.34 1.75 7.21
CA ARG A 34 -0.33 2.71 6.33
C ARG A 34 0.57 3.10 5.17
N VAL A 35 -0.06 3.51 4.09
CA VAL A 35 0.61 4.09 2.92
C VAL A 35 0.13 5.52 2.75
N ASP A 36 1.09 6.42 2.58
CA ASP A 36 0.87 7.82 2.26
C ASP A 36 1.57 8.12 0.93
N ALA A 37 0.78 8.20 -0.14
CA ALA A 37 1.23 8.15 -1.53
C ALA A 37 2.11 6.91 -1.82
N GLU A 38 3.42 7.06 -1.79
CA GLU A 38 4.41 5.98 -2.01
C GLU A 38 5.29 5.70 -0.79
N ARG A 39 4.93 6.24 0.38
CA ARG A 39 5.65 6.03 1.64
C ARG A 39 4.91 5.03 2.51
N PHE A 40 5.64 4.04 3.00
CA PHE A 40 5.10 2.93 3.77
C PHE A 40 5.50 3.09 5.23
N TYR A 41 4.55 2.88 6.13
CA TYR A 41 4.73 3.01 7.58
C TYR A 41 4.16 1.78 8.29
N ASN A 42 4.75 1.38 9.41
CA ASN A 42 4.20 0.34 10.26
C ASN A 42 3.02 0.84 11.10
N GLY A 43 2.36 -0.05 11.84
CA GLY A 43 1.24 0.27 12.73
C GLY A 43 1.56 1.29 13.83
N SER A 44 2.85 1.46 14.18
CA SER A 44 3.33 2.47 15.14
C SER A 44 3.66 3.82 14.49
N GLY A 45 3.51 3.95 13.17
CA GLY A 45 3.80 5.17 12.41
C GLY A 45 5.26 5.37 12.01
N GLN A 46 6.15 4.41 12.26
CA GLN A 46 7.54 4.47 11.80
C GLN A 46 7.60 4.17 10.32
N GLN A 47 8.38 4.95 9.56
CA GLN A 47 8.58 4.70 8.14
C GLN A 47 9.32 3.38 7.93
N LEU A 48 8.78 2.52 7.08
CA LEU A 48 9.40 1.28 6.62
C LEU A 48 10.23 1.53 5.37
N GLY A 49 9.68 2.32 4.45
CA GLY A 49 10.33 2.59 3.18
C GLY A 49 9.53 3.49 2.25
N ARG A 50 9.94 3.51 0.99
CA ARG A 50 9.24 4.21 -0.09
C ARG A 50 9.38 3.49 -1.43
N VAL A 51 8.46 3.80 -2.34
CA VAL A 51 8.55 3.43 -3.75
C VAL A 51 8.90 4.68 -4.57
N ASP A 52 9.75 4.50 -5.58
CA ASP A 52 10.06 5.51 -6.60
C ASP A 52 10.18 4.81 -7.96
N GLY A 53 9.14 5.00 -8.78
CA GLY A 53 8.92 4.22 -10.00
C GLY A 53 8.82 2.72 -9.67
N GLU A 54 9.70 1.93 -10.26
CA GLU A 54 9.79 0.48 -10.03
C GLU A 54 10.63 0.10 -8.80
N ARG A 55 11.36 1.06 -8.21
CA ARG A 55 12.37 0.78 -7.17
C ARG A 55 11.77 0.96 -5.78
N ILE A 56 12.16 0.07 -4.88
CA ILE A 56 11.75 0.08 -3.47
C ILE A 56 12.98 0.38 -2.61
N TYR A 57 12.83 1.29 -1.65
CA TYR A 57 13.88 1.69 -0.72
C TYR A 57 13.42 1.55 0.72
N ASP A 58 14.35 1.24 1.63
CA ASP A 58 14.11 1.33 3.06
C ASP A 58 14.04 2.79 3.54
N ALA A 59 13.70 2.98 4.81
CA ALA A 59 13.59 4.31 5.41
C ALA A 59 14.90 5.11 5.43
N SER A 60 16.06 4.44 5.36
CA SER A 60 17.38 5.09 5.26
C SER A 60 17.73 5.50 3.82
N GLY A 61 16.94 5.06 2.84
CA GLY A 61 17.15 5.33 1.43
C GLY A 61 18.02 4.31 0.70
N ARG A 62 18.36 3.18 1.33
CA ARG A 62 19.01 2.07 0.65
C ARG A 62 17.99 1.27 -0.16
N GLN A 63 18.35 0.92 -1.38
CA GLN A 63 17.48 0.12 -2.24
C GLN A 63 17.29 -1.27 -1.66
N LEU A 64 16.03 -1.72 -1.56
CA LEU A 64 15.66 -3.08 -1.18
C LEU A 64 15.47 -3.97 -2.41
N GLY A 65 14.92 -3.40 -3.49
CA GLY A 65 14.66 -4.14 -4.71
C GLY A 65 13.92 -3.33 -5.76
N ARG A 66 13.30 -4.05 -6.68
CA ARG A 66 12.40 -3.47 -7.69
C ARG A 66 11.32 -4.46 -8.11
N ILE A 67 10.23 -3.94 -8.66
CA ILE A 67 9.20 -4.72 -9.35
C ILE A 67 9.18 -4.27 -10.81
N ASP A 68 9.44 -5.21 -11.72
CA ASP A 68 9.45 -5.01 -13.16
C ASP A 68 8.41 -5.94 -13.79
N GLY A 69 7.31 -5.36 -14.23
CA GLY A 69 6.12 -6.09 -14.68
C GLY A 69 5.60 -7.05 -13.61
N THR A 70 5.73 -8.35 -13.89
CA THR A 70 5.29 -9.42 -12.98
C THR A 70 6.43 -10.04 -12.17
N ARG A 71 7.65 -9.51 -12.26
CA ARG A 71 8.83 -10.07 -11.58
C ARG A 71 9.30 -9.14 -10.46
N VAL A 72 9.70 -9.74 -9.35
CA VAL A 72 10.21 -9.03 -8.18
C VAL A 72 11.69 -9.37 -8.01
N TYR A 73 12.53 -8.35 -7.85
CA TYR A 73 13.97 -8.50 -7.74
C TYR A 73 14.50 -7.87 -6.45
N SER A 74 15.53 -8.47 -5.89
CA SER A 74 16.35 -7.85 -4.84
C SER A 74 17.16 -6.68 -5.40
N ALA A 75 17.76 -5.89 -4.50
CA ALA A 75 18.68 -4.82 -4.88
C ALA A 75 19.92 -5.32 -5.65
N SER A 76 20.36 -6.57 -5.41
CA SER A 76 21.45 -7.20 -6.15
C SER A 76 21.05 -7.70 -7.54
N GLY A 77 19.77 -7.62 -7.90
CA GLY A 77 19.24 -8.05 -9.20
C GLY A 77 18.79 -9.51 -9.27
N SER A 78 18.88 -10.27 -8.18
CA SER A 78 18.34 -11.64 -8.13
C SER A 78 16.82 -11.60 -8.09
N GLN A 79 16.15 -12.46 -8.86
CA GLN A 79 14.71 -12.61 -8.75
C GLN A 79 14.36 -13.22 -7.38
N ILE A 80 13.41 -12.62 -6.67
CA ILE A 80 12.91 -13.08 -5.36
C ILE A 80 11.44 -13.52 -5.43
N GLY A 81 10.71 -13.08 -6.46
CA GLY A 81 9.30 -13.41 -6.61
C GLY A 81 8.76 -13.24 -8.02
N ARG A 82 7.53 -13.73 -8.21
CA ARG A 82 6.74 -13.58 -9.43
C ARG A 82 5.27 -13.40 -9.07
N ILE A 83 4.57 -12.53 -9.78
CA ILE A 83 3.13 -12.32 -9.69
C ILE A 83 2.45 -12.99 -10.89
N ASP A 84 1.34 -13.69 -10.67
CA ASP A 84 0.56 -14.34 -11.73
C ASP A 84 -0.93 -14.22 -11.45
N GLY A 85 -1.61 -13.37 -12.22
CA GLY A 85 -2.95 -12.91 -11.86
C GLY A 85 -2.92 -12.41 -10.42
N GLU A 86 -3.81 -12.92 -9.58
CA GLU A 86 -3.93 -12.63 -8.14
C GLU A 86 -2.90 -13.30 -7.23
N ARG A 87 -2.12 -14.26 -7.75
CA ARG A 87 -1.23 -15.11 -6.95
C ARG A 87 0.18 -14.53 -6.88
N LEU A 88 0.81 -14.70 -5.72
CA LEU A 88 2.15 -14.24 -5.40
C LEU A 88 3.04 -15.46 -5.14
N TYR A 89 4.14 -15.57 -5.86
CA TYR A 89 5.05 -16.71 -5.84
C TYR A 89 6.46 -16.31 -5.41
N SER A 90 7.20 -17.27 -4.86
CA SER A 90 8.65 -17.17 -4.69
C SER A 90 9.35 -17.27 -6.05
N ALA A 91 10.65 -16.95 -6.08
CA ALA A 91 11.48 -17.18 -7.26
C ALA A 91 11.53 -18.65 -7.71
N SER A 92 11.39 -19.61 -6.78
CA SER A 92 11.36 -21.05 -7.07
C SER A 92 10.00 -21.56 -7.55
N GLY A 93 8.97 -20.69 -7.63
CA GLY A 93 7.64 -21.05 -8.09
C GLY A 93 6.70 -21.58 -7.01
N SER A 94 7.07 -21.52 -5.73
CA SER A 94 6.18 -21.87 -4.62
C SER A 94 5.15 -20.76 -4.41
N LEU A 95 3.88 -21.11 -4.26
CA LEU A 95 2.84 -20.15 -3.89
C LEU A 95 3.15 -19.61 -2.48
N MET A 96 3.19 -18.28 -2.33
CA MET A 96 3.39 -17.62 -1.04
C MET A 96 2.09 -17.00 -0.53
N GLY A 97 1.24 -16.52 -1.44
CA GLY A 97 -0.03 -15.90 -1.09
C GLY A 97 -0.86 -15.50 -2.31
N ARG A 98 -1.99 -14.85 -2.05
CA ARG A 98 -2.84 -14.27 -3.09
C ARG A 98 -3.52 -12.99 -2.60
N ILE A 99 -3.86 -12.12 -3.53
CA ILE A 99 -4.65 -10.91 -3.31
C ILE A 99 -6.00 -11.11 -3.98
N ASP A 100 -7.09 -11.00 -3.21
CA ASP A 100 -8.47 -11.03 -3.71
C ASP A 100 -9.16 -9.74 -3.26
N GLY A 101 -9.38 -8.83 -4.21
CA GLY A 101 -9.87 -7.48 -3.94
C GLY A 101 -8.98 -6.73 -2.94
N ASP A 102 -9.56 -6.41 -1.78
CA ASP A 102 -8.90 -5.73 -0.68
C ASP A 102 -8.27 -6.69 0.34
N ARG A 103 -8.34 -8.01 0.14
CA ARG A 103 -7.83 -9.02 1.07
C ARG A 103 -6.55 -9.67 0.58
N LEU A 104 -5.69 -10.01 1.53
CA LEU A 104 -4.45 -10.73 1.33
C LEU A 104 -4.52 -12.05 2.11
N TYR A 105 -4.15 -13.14 1.44
CA TYR A 105 -4.14 -14.48 2.00
C TYR A 105 -2.76 -15.12 1.88
N ASP A 106 -2.41 -15.97 2.85
CA ASP A 106 -1.24 -16.84 2.74
C ASP A 106 -1.45 -17.98 1.73
N ALA A 107 -0.41 -18.78 1.52
CA ALA A 107 -0.44 -19.94 0.62
C ALA A 107 -1.47 -21.01 1.02
N SER A 108 -1.83 -21.10 2.30
CA SER A 108 -2.85 -22.02 2.82
C SER A 108 -4.27 -21.46 2.70
N GLY A 109 -4.41 -20.20 2.26
CA GLY A 109 -5.67 -19.51 2.11
C GLY A 109 -6.22 -18.89 3.39
N ARG A 110 -5.39 -18.71 4.42
CA ARG A 110 -5.78 -17.96 5.62
C ARG A 110 -5.64 -16.46 5.36
N PRO A 111 -6.60 -15.62 5.80
CA PRO A 111 -6.48 -14.18 5.67
C PRO A 111 -5.34 -13.68 6.56
N ILE A 112 -4.41 -12.94 5.97
CA ILE A 112 -3.26 -12.35 6.67
C ILE A 112 -3.27 -10.82 6.60
N GLY A 113 -4.10 -10.25 5.71
CA GLY A 113 -4.26 -8.82 5.63
C GLY A 113 -5.56 -8.37 5.00
N ARG A 114 -6.03 -7.20 5.38
CA ARG A 114 -7.05 -6.42 4.66
C ARG A 114 -6.52 -5.02 4.40
N ALA A 115 -6.54 -4.59 3.15
CA ALA A 115 -6.27 -3.24 2.72
C ALA A 115 -7.54 -2.39 2.78
N ASP A 116 -7.37 -1.11 3.09
CA ASP A 116 -8.41 -0.09 2.95
C ASP A 116 -7.82 1.05 2.13
N GLY A 117 -8.32 1.19 0.90
CA GLY A 117 -7.88 2.21 -0.04
C GLY A 117 -6.51 1.97 -0.70
N LEU A 118 -5.79 0.87 -0.45
CA LEU A 118 -4.52 0.60 -1.13
C LEU A 118 -4.74 0.13 -2.58
N ARG A 119 -3.86 0.57 -3.47
CA ARG A 119 -3.72 -0.03 -4.80
C ARG A 119 -3.10 -1.42 -4.67
N ARG A 120 -3.44 -2.29 -5.62
CA ARG A 120 -2.88 -3.64 -5.72
C ARG A 120 -1.35 -3.66 -5.69
N THR A 121 -0.69 -2.74 -6.40
CA THR A 121 0.77 -2.63 -6.40
C THR A 121 1.34 -2.32 -5.01
N GLN A 122 0.68 -1.48 -4.22
CA GLN A 122 1.11 -1.17 -2.84
C GLN A 122 0.98 -2.41 -1.94
N MET A 123 -0.08 -3.21 -2.12
CA MET A 123 -0.23 -4.49 -1.41
C MET A 123 0.89 -5.48 -1.77
N ILE A 124 1.25 -5.56 -3.06
CA ILE A 124 2.36 -6.39 -3.55
C ILE A 124 3.70 -5.94 -2.95
N VAL A 125 3.97 -4.63 -2.94
CA VAL A 125 5.18 -4.07 -2.32
C VAL A 125 5.23 -4.42 -0.84
N PHE A 126 4.12 -4.23 -0.12
CA PHE A 126 4.04 -4.58 1.29
C PHE A 126 4.34 -6.08 1.52
N PHE A 127 3.74 -6.96 0.71
CA PHE A 127 3.95 -8.40 0.81
C PHE A 127 5.40 -8.84 0.59
N TYR A 128 6.09 -8.32 -0.43
CA TYR A 128 7.44 -8.78 -0.78
C TYR A 128 8.56 -8.11 0.02
N PHE A 129 8.36 -6.90 0.54
CA PHE A 129 9.44 -6.10 1.11
C PHE A 129 9.26 -5.70 2.57
N PHE A 130 8.03 -5.75 3.10
CA PHE A 130 7.72 -5.19 4.43
C PHE A 130 6.95 -6.15 5.36
N MET A 131 6.60 -7.34 4.88
CA MET A 131 6.00 -8.43 5.66
C MET A 131 7.05 -9.50 5.93
#